data_AF-A0A962Y625-F1
#
_entry.id   AF-A0A962Y625-F1
#
_cell.length_a   1.000
_cell.length_b   1.000
_cell.length_c   1.000
_cell.angle_alpha   90.00
_cell.angle_beta   90.00
_cell.angle_gamma   90.00
#
_symmetry.space_group_name_H-M   'P 1'
#
loop_
_entity.id
_entity.type
_entity.pdbx_description
1 polymer ?
#
loop_
_entity_poly.entity_id
_entity_poly.type
_entity_poly.pdbx_seq_one_letter_code
_entity_poly.pdbx_strand_id
1 'polypeptide(L)' 'MSDYRIVFNEHTEKYRVERRGLFGWQFVMDQSGTDYLTFDSRETAQQYVCATRQVGAGRQSQRRWQVVDTCCAPSTQA' A
#
# COMPACT_ATOMS: atom_id res chain seq x y z
N MET A 1 9.45 -7.10 -7.28
CA MET A 1 8.10 -7.63 -7.01
C MET A 1 7.48 -6.79 -5.90
N SER A 2 6.23 -6.35 -6.04
CA SER A 2 5.53 -5.56 -5.02
C SER A 2 5.34 -6.35 -3.72
N ASP A 3 5.79 -5.81 -2.59
CA ASP A 3 5.61 -6.40 -1.24
C ASP A 3 4.18 -6.24 -0.70
N TYR A 4 3.31 -5.55 -1.45
CA TYR A 4 1.92 -5.29 -1.10
C TYR A 4 1.00 -5.63 -2.28
N ARG A 5 -0.20 -6.11 -1.98
CA ARG A 5 -1.31 -6.27 -2.93
C ARG A 5 -2.61 -5.77 -2.31
N ILE A 6 -3.53 -5.32 -3.17
CA ILE A 6 -4.86 -4.86 -2.77
C ILE A 6 -5.84 -5.99 -3.13
N VAL A 7 -6.72 -6.34 -2.21
CA VAL A 7 -7.78 -7.33 -2.41
C VAL A 7 -9.13 -6.70 -2.14
N PHE A 8 -10.17 -7.19 -2.83
CA PHE A 8 -11.54 -6.75 -2.62
C PHE A 8 -12.31 -7.84 -1.87
N ASN A 9 -13.06 -7.46 -0.85
CA ASN A 9 -13.95 -8.35 -0.12
C ASN A 9 -15.38 -8.12 -0.59
N GLU A 10 -15.92 -9.08 -1.36
CA GLU A 10 -17.27 -9.02 -1.91
C GLU A 10 -18.36 -9.05 -0.83
N HIS A 11 -18.09 -9.62 0.35
CA HIS A 11 -19.07 -9.68 1.43
C HIS A 11 -19.26 -8.34 2.16
N THR A 12 -18.23 -7.52 2.21
CA THR A 12 -18.26 -6.22 2.90
C THR A 12 -18.19 -5.03 1.94
N GLU A 13 -17.98 -5.30 0.65
CA GLU A 13 -17.76 -4.30 -0.39
C GLU A 13 -16.62 -3.33 -0.05
N LYS A 14 -15.54 -3.85 0.57
CA LYS A 14 -14.37 -3.06 0.97
C LYS A 14 -13.09 -3.62 0.36
N TYR A 15 -12.17 -2.72 0.06
CA TYR A 15 -10.79 -3.06 -0.29
C TYR A 15 -9.96 -3.26 0.98
N ARG A 16 -9.02 -4.19 0.94
CA ARG A 16 -8.02 -4.44 1.99
C ARG A 16 -6.64 -4.52 1.38
N VAL A 17 -5.62 -4.34 2.21
CA VAL A 17 -4.23 -4.46 1.80
C VAL A 17 -3.60 -5.67 2.47
N GLU A 18 -2.89 -6.47 1.69
CA GLU A 18 -2.07 -7.56 2.17
C GLU A 18 -0.60 -7.28 1.89
N ARG A 19 0.25 -7.65 2.85
CA ARG A 19 1.69 -7.55 2.76
C ARG A 19 2.31 -8.94 2.64
N ARG A 20 3.37 -9.06 1.84
CA ARG A 20 4.19 -10.26 1.77
C ARG A 20 5.00 -10.41 3.06
N GLY A 21 4.72 -11.48 3.80
CA GLY A 21 5.50 -11.96 4.94
C GLY A 21 6.29 -13.23 4.62
N LEU A 22 6.95 -13.78 5.63
CA LEU A 22 7.77 -15.00 5.50
C LEU A 22 6.94 -16.24 5.15
N PHE A 23 5.69 -16.29 5.60
CA PHE A 23 4.79 -17.45 5.42
C PHE A 23 3.63 -17.15 4.46
N GLY A 24 3.78 -16.20 3.54
CA GLY A 24 2.77 -15.85 2.55
C GLY A 24 2.25 -14.42 2.70
N TRP A 25 0.98 -14.21 2.38
CA TRP A 25 0.34 -12.90 2.45
C TRP A 25 -0.36 -12.72 3.80
N GLN A 26 -0.20 -11.54 4.40
CA GLN A 26 -0.78 -11.20 5.69
C GLN A 26 -1.55 -9.89 5.56
N PHE A 27 -2.74 -9.80 6.16
CA PHE A 27 -3.52 -8.57 6.17
C PHE A 27 -2.82 -7.48 6.97
N VAL A 28 -2.89 -6.26 6.44
CA VAL A 28 -2.49 -5.06 7.17
C VAL A 28 -3.60 -4.71 8.15
N MET A 29 -3.22 -4.49 9.42
CA MET A 29 -4.13 -4.08 10.49
C MET A 29 -4.25 -2.56 10.53
N ASP A 30 -5.33 -2.08 11.16
CA ASP A 30 -5.49 -0.69 11.53
C ASP A 30 -4.43 -0.26 12.57
N GLN A 31 -4.33 1.04 12.87
CA GLN A 31 -3.34 1.57 13.81
C GLN A 31 -3.53 1.01 15.23
N SER A 32 -4.75 0.62 15.59
CA SER A 32 -5.09 0.03 16.88
C SER A 32 -4.75 -1.46 16.95
N GLY A 33 -4.45 -2.10 15.82
CA GLY A 33 -4.21 -3.54 15.74
C GLY A 33 -5.43 -4.40 16.07
N THR A 34 -6.63 -3.81 16.04
CA THR A 34 -7.87 -4.46 16.48
C THR A 34 -8.66 -4.99 15.29
N ASP A 35 -8.58 -4.32 14.13
CA ASP A 35 -9.27 -4.73 12.92
C ASP A 35 -8.36 -4.67 11.68
N TYR A 36 -8.84 -5.20 10.56
CA TYR A 36 -8.15 -5.11 9.29
C TYR A 36 -8.30 -3.71 8.69
N LEU A 37 -7.24 -3.22 8.08
CA LEU A 37 -7.30 -1.95 7.38
C LEU A 37 -8.17 -2.11 6.12
N THR A 38 -9.32 -1.41 6.12
CA THR A 38 -10.27 -1.40 5.01
C THR A 38 -10.34 -0.04 4.33
N PHE A 39 -10.66 -0.05 3.04
CA PHE A 39 -10.85 1.15 2.23
C PHE A 39 -12.13 1.03 1.40
N ASP A 40 -12.86 2.13 1.29
CA ASP A 40 -14.06 2.25 0.45
C ASP A 40 -13.75 2.28 -1.05
N SER A 41 -12.53 2.67 -1.42
CA SER A 41 -12.11 2.75 -2.81
C SER A 41 -10.75 2.11 -3.03
N ARG A 42 -10.57 1.55 -4.23
CA ARG A 42 -9.27 1.04 -4.69
C ARG A 42 -8.20 2.15 -4.67
N GLU A 43 -8.59 3.37 -5.01
CA GLU A 43 -7.70 4.52 -5.12
C GLU A 43 -7.11 4.88 -3.75
N THR A 44 -7.93 4.92 -2.70
CA THR A 44 -7.46 5.17 -1.32
C THR A 44 -6.54 4.03 -0.83
N ALA A 45 -6.84 2.77 -1.16
CA ALA A 45 -5.97 1.65 -0.85
C ALA A 45 -4.61 1.75 -1.58
N GLN A 46 -4.62 2.22 -2.84
CA GLN A 46 -3.41 2.45 -3.60
C GLN A 46 -2.56 3.58 -3.00
N GLN A 47 -3.17 4.71 -2.66
CA GLN A 47 -2.49 5.82 -1.97
C GLN A 47 -1.79 5.36 -0.69
N TYR A 48 -2.47 4.52 0.11
CA TYR A 48 -1.87 3.93 1.32
C TYR A 48 -0.63 3.08 1.02
N VAL A 49 -0.70 2.18 0.03
CA VAL A 49 0.43 1.34 -0.36
C VAL A 49 1.62 2.20 -0.82
N CYS A 50 1.35 3.26 -1.58
CA CYS A 50 2.38 4.16 -2.05
C CYS A 50 3.05 4.95 -0.91
N ALA A 51 2.26 5.52 0.00
CA ALA A 51 2.77 6.21 1.19
C ALA A 51 3.63 5.26 2.04
N THR A 52 3.18 4.02 2.23
CA THR A 52 3.93 3.00 3.00
C THR A 52 5.26 2.66 2.35
N ARG A 53 5.31 2.59 1.00
CA ARG A 53 6.56 2.38 0.26
C ARG A 53 7.50 3.57 0.37
N GLN A 54 6.99 4.79 0.33
CA GLN A 54 7.79 6.01 0.48
C GLN A 54 8.41 6.11 1.88
N VAL A 55 7.65 5.77 2.93
CA VAL A 55 8.18 5.72 4.31
C VAL A 55 9.27 4.65 4.45
N GLY A 56 9.11 3.49 3.80
CA GLY A 56 10.15 2.46 3.74
C GLY A 56 11.39 2.89 2.94
N ALA A 57 11.20 3.63 1.84
CA ALA A 57 12.27 4.16 1.01
C ALA A 57 13.02 5.33 1.66
N GLY A 58 12.34 6.16 2.47
CA GLY A 58 12.96 7.26 3.24
C GLY A 58 13.94 6.76 4.30
N ARG A 59 13.80 5.51 4.76
CA ARG A 59 14.81 4.85 5.60
C ARG A 59 15.98 4.26 4.80
N GLN A 60 15.86 4.14 3.48
CA GLN A 60 16.94 3.70 2.59
C GLN A 60 17.75 4.87 2.04
N SER A 61 18.46 5.56 2.94
CA SER A 61 19.71 6.28 2.67
C SER A 61 19.68 7.45 1.68
N GLN A 62 20.60 8.39 1.87
CA GLN A 62 20.99 9.42 0.92
C GLN A 62 21.48 8.82 -0.40
N ARG A 63 20.59 8.27 -1.24
CA ARG A 63 20.96 7.81 -2.57
C ARG A 63 21.02 9.00 -3.51
N ARG A 64 22.12 9.09 -4.27
CA ARG A 64 22.33 10.06 -5.35
C ARG A 64 21.22 10.03 -6.40
N TRP A 65 20.56 8.89 -6.59
CA TRP A 65 19.48 8.69 -7.54
C TRP A 65 18.16 8.45 -6.82
N GLN A 66 17.18 9.29 -7.13
CA GLN A 66 15.83 9.22 -6.59
C GLN A 66 14.93 8.43 -7.53
N VAL A 67 14.06 7.58 -6.98
CA VAL A 67 13.07 6.86 -7.76
C VAL A 67 11.88 7.81 -8.01
N VAL A 68 11.80 8.35 -9.21
CA VAL A 68 10.73 9.27 -9.63
C VAL A 68 9.41 8.56 -9.97
N ASP A 69 9.46 7.26 -10.24
CA ASP A 69 8.31 6.44 -10.62
C ASP A 69 7.96 5.46 -9.49
N THR A 70 7.47 5.99 -8.37
CA THR A 70 7.01 5.18 -7.23
C THR A 70 5.50 5.27 -7.09
N CYS A 71 4.75 4.51 -7.89
CA CYS A 71 3.33 4.13 -7.66
C CYS A 71 2.29 5.27 -7.43
N CYS A 72 2.76 6.52 -7.36
CA CYS A 72 2.11 7.77 -7.05
C CYS A 72 2.56 8.77 -8.12
N ALA A 73 2.37 8.43 -9.39
CA ALA A 73 2.14 9.50 -10.35
C ALA A 73 0.67 9.87 -10.17
N PRO A 74 0.32 11.11 -9.75
CA PRO A 74 -1.03 11.59 -10.05
C PRO A 74 -1.15 11.49 -11.57
N SER A 75 -2.12 10.73 -12.07
CA SER A 75 -2.50 10.80 -13.47
C SER A 75 -3.18 12.15 -13.70
N THR A 76 -2.38 13.22 -13.71
CA THR A 76 -2.76 14.45 -14.38
C THR A 76 -2.39 14.23 -15.84
N GLN A 77 -3.34 13.73 -16.63
CA GLN A 77 -3.35 14.01 -18.06
C GLN A 77 -4.63 14.77 -18.35
N ALA A 78 -4.40 16.01 -18.79
CA ALA A 78 -5.37 16.97 -19.28
C ALA A 78 -6.00 16.52 -20.61
#